data_AF-A0A522NKF9-F1
#
_entry.id   AF-A0A522NKF9-F1
#
_cell.length_a   1.000
_cell.length_b   1.000
_cell.length_c   1.000
_cell.angle_alpha   90.00
_cell.angle_beta   90.00
_cell.angle_gamma   90.00
#
_symmetry.space_group_name_H-M   'P 1'
#
loop_
_entity.id
_entity.type
_entity.pdbx_description
1 polymer ?
#
loop_
_entity_poly.entity_id
_entity_poly.type
_entity_poly.pdbx_seq_one_letter_code
_entity_poly.pdbx_strand_id
1 'polypeptide(L)' 'MQITWSNESTCLDDRASEAFPLGRMGDAENDIGRAVVALVSDGMKYMTGQTVMLTGGA' A
#
# COMPACT_ATOMS: atom_id res chain seq x y z
N MET A 1 -16.18 -17.96 7.06
CA MET A 1 -15.04 -17.43 7.84
C MET A 1 -14.75 -16.03 7.29
N GLN A 2 -15.33 -15.02 7.93
CA GLN A 2 -15.24 -13.62 7.50
C GLN A 2 -14.27 -12.92 8.44
N ILE A 3 -13.14 -12.44 7.92
CA ILE A 3 -12.21 -11.60 8.69
C ILE A 3 -12.72 -10.17 8.52
N THR A 4 -13.44 -9.66 9.51
CA THR A 4 -13.79 -8.23 9.60
C THR A 4 -12.62 -7.51 10.24
N TRP A 5 -11.88 -6.72 9.45
CA TRP A 5 -10.90 -5.77 9.96
C TRP A 5 -11.64 -4.58 10.58
N SER A 6 -11.45 -4.36 11.88
CA SER A 6 -12.00 -3.21 12.60
C SER A 6 -11.20 -1.95 12.25
N ASN A 7 -11.78 -1.07 11.44
CA ASN A 7 -11.24 0.26 11.16
C ASN A 7 -11.67 1.24 12.27
N GLU A 8 -10.95 1.22 13.39
CA GLU A 8 -10.95 2.32 14.36
C GLU A 8 -9.52 2.85 14.45
N SER A 9 -9.21 3.91 13.70
CA SER A 9 -7.88 4.56 13.69
C SER A 9 -7.96 6.07 13.48
N THR A 10 -9.06 6.70 13.89
CA THR A 10 -9.37 8.09 13.55
C THR A 10 -8.55 9.16 14.27
N CYS A 11 -7.60 8.80 15.15
CA CYS A 11 -6.76 9.79 15.87
C CYS A 11 -5.31 9.91 15.35
N LEU A 12 -4.87 9.01 14.47
CA LEU A 12 -3.51 9.01 13.89
C LEU A 12 -3.47 9.61 12.47
N ASP A 13 -4.62 9.73 11.82
CA ASP A 13 -4.72 10.09 10.39
C ASP A 13 -4.15 11.47 10.07
N ASP A 14 -4.43 12.52 10.85
CA ASP A 14 -4.07 13.90 10.48
C ASP A 14 -2.55 14.16 10.43
N ARG A 15 -1.77 13.53 11.33
CA ARG A 15 -0.30 13.64 11.31
C ARG A 15 0.35 12.63 10.37
N ALA A 16 -0.26 11.46 10.23
CA ALA A 16 0.23 10.44 9.31
C ALA A 16 0.09 10.92 7.86
N SER A 17 -0.98 11.63 7.51
CA SER A 17 -1.16 12.22 6.18
C SER A 17 -0.05 13.19 5.80
N GLU A 18 0.48 13.98 6.73
CA GLU A 18 1.61 14.89 6.45
C GLU A 18 2.93 14.16 6.23
N ALA A 19 3.10 12.96 6.81
CA ALA A 19 4.31 12.17 6.68
C ALA A 19 4.44 11.48 5.31
N PHE A 20 3.32 11.23 4.63
CA PHE A 20 3.31 10.64 3.29
C PHE A 20 3.19 11.75 2.24
N PRO A 21 4.05 11.80 1.21
CA PRO A 21 3.87 12.75 0.11
C PRO A 21 2.52 12.66 -0.62
N LEU A 22 1.87 11.49 -0.59
CA LEU A 22 0.52 11.31 -1.12
C LEU A 22 -0.60 11.86 -0.23
N GLY A 23 -0.30 12.37 0.97
CA GLY A 23 -1.28 13.04 1.82
C GLY A 23 -2.34 12.12 2.42
N ARG A 24 -2.18 10.79 2.32
CA ARG A 24 -3.16 9.82 2.80
C ARG A 24 -2.50 8.52 3.26
N MET A 25 -3.19 7.79 4.13
CA MET A 25 -2.83 6.42 4.46
C MET A 25 -3.04 5.51 3.24
N GLY A 26 -2.11 4.57 3.04
CA GLY A 26 -2.21 3.56 1.98
C GLY A 26 -3.32 2.55 2.27
N ASP A 27 -4.11 2.23 1.24
CA ASP A 27 -5.14 1.21 1.29
C ASP A 27 -4.55 -0.15 0.92
N ALA A 28 -4.79 -1.17 1.75
CA ALA A 28 -4.18 -2.48 1.57
C ALA A 28 -4.59 -3.17 0.25
N GLU A 29 -5.83 -2.98 -0.20
CA GLU A 29 -6.35 -3.65 -1.41
C GLU A 29 -6.06 -2.82 -2.66
N ASN A 30 -6.36 -1.53 -2.63
CA ASN A 30 -6.28 -0.64 -3.77
C ASN A 30 -4.86 -0.17 -4.07
N ASP A 31 -4.00 -0.01 -3.07
CA ASP A 31 -2.61 0.43 -3.29
C ASP A 31 -1.67 -0.79 -3.31
N ILE A 32 -1.60 -1.55 -2.22
CA ILE A 32 -0.66 -2.68 -2.12
C ILE A 32 -1.10 -3.85 -2.99
N GLY A 33 -2.38 -4.25 -2.92
CA GLY A 33 -2.91 -5.38 -3.68
C GLY A 33 -2.75 -5.19 -5.19
N ARG A 34 -3.10 -4.01 -5.72
CA ARG A 34 -2.92 -3.71 -7.15
C ARG A 34 -1.46 -3.69 -7.58
N ALA A 35 -0.55 -3.19 -6.74
CA ALA A 35 0.87 -3.23 -7.02
C ALA A 35 1.41 -4.67 -7.08
N VAL A 36 0.97 -5.55 -6.20
CA VAL A 36 1.32 -6.98 -6.23
C VAL A 36 0.78 -7.66 -7.48
N VAL A 37 -0.47 -7.38 -7.88
CA VAL A 37 -1.04 -7.90 -9.14
C VAL A 37 -0.20 -7.46 -10.34
N ALA A 38 0.26 -6.20 -10.36
CA ALA A 38 1.14 -5.71 -11.40
C ALA A 38 2.52 -6.41 -11.37
N LEU A 39 3.09 -6.65 -10.19
CA LEU A 39 4.37 -7.37 -10.02
C LEU A 39 4.33 -8.80 -10.53
N VAL A 40 3.19 -9.48 -10.39
CA VAL A 40 3.00 -10.87 -10.86
C VAL A 40 2.63 -10.93 -12.34
N SER A 41 2.34 -9.79 -12.97
CA SER A 41 1.95 -9.73 -14.39
C SER A 41 3.09 -10.09 -15.34
N ASP A 42 2.73 -10.45 -16.58
CA ASP A 42 3.70 -10.81 -17.62
C ASP A 42 4.68 -9.68 -17.96
N GLY A 43 4.35 -8.42 -17.65
CA GLY A 43 5.19 -7.25 -17.91
C GLY A 43 6.41 -7.15 -16.97
N MET A 44 6.44 -7.87 -15.86
CA MET A 44 7.51 -7.78 -14.86
C MET A 44 8.37 -9.04 -14.76
N LYS A 45 8.30 -9.96 -15.74
CA LYS A 45 9.04 -11.25 -15.73
C LYS A 45 10.56 -11.15 -15.59
N TYR A 46 11.16 -10.03 -15.98
CA TYR A 46 12.61 -9.82 -15.88
C TYR A 46 13.03 -9.14 -14.56
N MET A 47 12.08 -8.73 -13.73
CA MET A 47 12.35 -8.08 -12.46
C MET A 47 12.32 -9.12 -11.32
N THR A 48 13.48 -9.37 -10.72
CA THR A 48 13.65 -10.35 -9.64
C THR A 48 14.69 -9.88 -8.62
N GLY A 49 14.56 -10.35 -7.36
CA GLY A 49 15.47 -10.05 -6.27
C GLY A 49 15.50 -8.58 -5.83
N GLN A 50 14.54 -7.77 -6.29
CA GLN A 50 14.44 -6.35 -5.94
C GLN A 50 13.50 -6.15 -4.76
N THR A 51 13.84 -5.20 -3.90
CA THR A 51 12.95 -4.70 -2.85
C THR A 51 12.24 -3.44 -3.36
N VAL A 52 10.92 -3.48 -3.49
CA VAL A 52 10.11 -2.34 -3.94
C VAL A 52 9.37 -1.75 -2.75
N MET A 53 9.63 -0.48 -2.46
CA MET A 53 8.98 0.26 -1.37
C MET A 53 7.67 0.88 -1.87
N LEU A 54 6.55 0.49 -1.27
CA LEU A 54 5.21 1.00 -1.57
C LEU A 54 4.70 1.84 -0.39
N THR A 55 5.33 2.99 -0.17
CA THR A 55 5.17 3.83 1.04
C THR A 55 4.44 5.16 0.76
N GLY A 56 3.84 5.30 -0.43
CA GLY A 56 3.20 6.55 -0.83
C GLY A 56 4.15 7.75 -0.96
N GLY A 57 5.44 7.49 -1.17
CA GLY A 57 6.48 8.49 -1.43
C GLY A 57 7.45 8.77 -0.28
N ALA A 58 7.23 8.15 0.89
CA ALA A 58 8.14 8.27 2.04
C ALA A 58 9.39 7.37 1.91
#